data_AF-A0A838TM48-F1
#
_entry.id   AF-A0A838TM48-F1
#
_cell.length_a   1.000
_cell.length_b   1.000
_cell.length_c   1.000
_cell.angle_alpha   90.00
_cell.angle_beta   90.00
_cell.angle_gamma   90.00
#
_symmetry.space_group_name_H-M   'P 1'
#
loop_
_entity.id
_entity.type
_entity.pdbx_description
1 polymer ?
#
loop_
_entity_poly.entity_id
_entity_poly.type
_entity_poly.pdbx_seq_one_letter_code
_entity_poly.pdbx_strand_id
1 'polypeptide(L)'
;MSGGTISPAVGTLTDSRLATICAEKAEHAFRDYEEGFLAITRRARERFLTRDWSGTYADAAERLHLYGKALDRLTSDLESVMEARLQERNVWTAIKAVYSSLIARRTAWEIAESFFNSLTRRIFATEGVDQAIEFVDTD
;
A
#
# COMPACT_ATOMS: atom_id res chain seq x y z
N MET A 1 4.84 13.92 49.90
CA MET A 1 5.40 14.91 48.95
C MET A 1 6.79 14.38 48.60
N SER A 2 7.09 13.86 47.42
CA SER A 2 6.93 14.40 46.06
C SER A 2 6.61 13.23 45.11
N GLY A 3 5.86 13.35 44.02
CA GLY A 3 5.77 14.47 43.10
C GLY A 3 6.43 14.09 41.78
N GLY A 4 5.67 13.35 40.95
CA GLY A 4 5.71 13.23 39.49
C GLY A 4 7.02 13.29 38.70
N THR A 5 7.19 12.29 37.83
CA THR A 5 7.50 12.56 36.42
C THR A 5 6.63 11.64 35.58
N ILE A 6 5.39 12.08 35.32
CA ILE A 6 4.56 11.49 34.27
C ILE A 6 5.13 12.05 32.96
N SER A 7 5.73 11.16 32.16
CA SER A 7 6.20 11.50 30.81
C SER A 7 5.02 12.00 29.96
N PRO A 8 5.13 13.16 29.28
CA PRO A 8 4.01 13.70 28.53
C PRO A 8 3.87 13.02 27.15
N ALA A 9 2.66 12.53 26.86
CA ALA A 9 2.04 12.38 25.53
C ALA A 9 2.61 11.36 24.51
N VAL A 10 2.25 10.08 24.64
CA VAL A 10 1.78 9.31 23.48
C VAL A 10 0.25 9.31 23.55
N GLY A 11 -0.33 10.48 23.30
CA GLY A 11 -1.76 10.55 23.05
C GLY A 11 -2.01 9.84 21.72
N THR A 12 -2.93 8.88 21.71
CA THR A 12 -3.41 8.19 20.52
C THR A 12 -3.50 9.16 19.35
N LEU A 13 -2.76 8.91 18.26
CA LEU A 13 -2.83 9.74 17.05
C LEU A 13 -4.30 9.92 16.66
N THR A 14 -4.68 11.15 16.32
CA THR A 14 -6.03 11.41 15.80
C THR A 14 -6.25 10.64 14.50
N ASP A 15 -7.50 10.28 14.20
CA ASP A 15 -7.86 9.52 13.00
C ASP A 15 -7.32 10.18 11.74
N SER A 16 -7.39 11.53 11.66
CA SER A 16 -6.86 12.28 10.52
C SER A 16 -5.33 12.17 10.39
N ARG A 17 -4.58 12.23 11.50
CA ARG A 17 -3.12 12.10 11.45
C ARG A 17 -2.70 10.69 11.10
N LEU A 18 -3.37 9.69 11.70
CA LEU A 18 -3.13 8.29 11.39
C LEU A 18 -3.46 7.99 9.92
N ALA A 19 -4.57 8.54 9.43
CA ALA A 19 -4.97 8.41 8.03
C ALA A 19 -3.93 8.99 7.07
N THR A 20 -3.42 10.19 7.34
CA THR A 20 -2.35 10.80 6.53
C THR A 20 -1.10 9.93 6.49
N ILE A 21 -0.60 9.50 7.65
CA ILE A 21 0.62 8.69 7.74
C ILE A 21 0.45 7.36 6.98
N CYS A 22 -0.66 6.66 7.20
CA CYS A 22 -0.89 5.37 6.56
C CYS A 22 -1.12 5.51 5.04
N ALA A 23 -1.82 6.56 4.59
CA ALA A 23 -2.02 6.82 3.17
C ALA A 23 -0.70 7.16 2.46
N GLU A 24 0.17 7.97 3.08
CA GLU A 24 1.50 8.28 2.54
C GLU A 24 2.37 7.02 2.46
N LYS A 25 2.32 6.14 3.48
CA LYS A 25 3.01 4.84 3.43
C LYS A 25 2.51 3.96 2.29
N ALA A 26 1.19 3.88 2.10
CA ALA A 26 0.61 3.11 1.01
C ALA A 26 1.00 3.66 -0.37
N GLU A 27 0.98 4.98 -0.53
CA GLU A 27 1.35 5.63 -1.79
C GLU A 27 2.84 5.45 -2.11
N HIS A 28 3.71 5.54 -1.10
CA HIS A 28 5.13 5.29 -1.26
C HIS A 28 5.40 3.83 -1.64
N ALA A 29 4.77 2.88 -0.95
CA ALA A 29 4.90 1.46 -1.28
C ALA A 29 4.41 1.15 -2.72
N PHE A 30 3.32 1.79 -3.16
CA PHE A 30 2.86 1.68 -4.54
C PHE A 30 3.89 2.24 -5.53
N ARG A 31 4.47 3.41 -5.23
CA ARG A 31 5.50 4.04 -6.06
C ARG A 31 6.74 3.16 -6.20
N ASP A 32 7.23 2.59 -5.10
CA ASP A 32 8.37 1.67 -5.10
C ASP A 32 8.08 0.42 -5.94
N TYR A 33 6.86 -0.12 -5.81
CA TYR A 33 6.39 -1.23 -6.65
C TYR A 33 6.37 -0.83 -8.14
N GLU A 34 5.81 0.33 -8.48
CA GLU A 34 5.70 0.84 -9.84
C GLU A 34 7.08 1.04 -10.47
N GLU A 35 8.01 1.66 -9.75
CA GLU A 35 9.38 1.86 -10.19
C GLU A 35 10.11 0.54 -10.45
N GLY A 36 9.97 -0.43 -9.54
CA GLY A 36 10.51 -1.78 -9.70
C GLY A 36 9.89 -2.50 -10.89
N PHE A 37 8.57 -2.44 -11.04
CA PHE A 37 7.85 -3.05 -12.16
C PHE A 37 8.36 -2.49 -13.50
N LEU A 38 8.45 -1.17 -13.63
CA LEU A 38 8.94 -0.51 -14.84
C LEU A 38 10.41 -0.83 -15.11
N ALA A 39 11.24 -0.99 -14.06
CA ALA A 39 12.62 -1.43 -14.21
C ALA A 39 12.71 -2.82 -14.82
N ILE A 40 11.90 -3.77 -14.34
CA ILE A 40 11.80 -5.12 -14.93
C ILE A 40 11.33 -5.03 -16.38
N THR A 41 10.28 -4.26 -16.67
CA THR A 41 9.74 -4.10 -18.02
C THR A 41 10.75 -3.53 -19.00
N ARG A 42 11.61 -2.59 -18.59
CA ARG A 42 12.66 -2.03 -19.46
C ARG A 42 13.68 -3.08 -19.91
N ARG A 43 14.00 -4.07 -19.07
CA ARG A 43 14.95 -5.15 -19.40
C ARG A 43 14.41 -6.11 -20.47
N ALA A 44 13.09 -6.24 -20.55
CA ALA A 44 12.44 -7.22 -21.44
C ALA A 44 12.82 -7.02 -22.92
N ARG A 45 12.97 -5.77 -23.38
CA ARG A 45 13.37 -5.47 -24.77
C ARG A 45 14.75 -6.03 -25.09
N GLU A 46 15.73 -5.76 -24.23
CA GLU A 46 17.10 -6.21 -24.45
C GLU A 46 17.18 -7.73 -24.44
N ARG A 47 16.56 -8.38 -23.45
CA ARG A 47 16.52 -9.84 -23.35
C ARG A 47 15.87 -10.52 -24.56
N PHE A 48 14.81 -9.91 -25.11
CA PHE A 48 14.21 -10.39 -26.35
C PHE A 48 15.20 -10.28 -27.53
N LEU A 49 15.86 -9.13 -27.70
CA LEU A 49 16.80 -8.91 -28.80
C LEU A 49 18.03 -9.83 -28.73
N THR A 50 18.50 -10.16 -27.53
CA THR A 50 19.63 -11.07 -27.30
C THR A 50 19.22 -12.54 -27.24
N ARG A 51 17.91 -12.85 -27.33
CA ARG A 51 17.35 -14.21 -27.15
C ARG A 51 17.67 -14.83 -25.78
N ASP A 52 17.80 -14.00 -24.75
CA ASP A 52 17.96 -14.44 -23.37
C ASP A 52 16.62 -14.90 -22.78
N TRP A 53 16.25 -16.13 -23.10
CA TRP A 53 15.01 -16.74 -22.62
C TRP A 53 15.08 -17.02 -21.12
N SER A 54 16.23 -17.48 -20.61
CA SER A 54 16.46 -17.67 -19.17
C SER A 54 16.16 -16.39 -18.37
N GLY A 55 16.69 -15.25 -18.83
CA GLY A 55 16.40 -13.96 -18.23
C GLY A 55 14.92 -13.60 -18.36
N THR A 56 14.28 -13.86 -19.50
CA THR A 56 12.84 -13.56 -19.64
C THR A 56 11.99 -14.29 -18.59
N TYR A 57 12.27 -15.57 -18.32
CA TYR A 57 11.60 -16.32 -17.25
C TYR A 57 11.93 -15.78 -15.86
N ALA A 58 13.19 -15.39 -15.61
CA ALA A 58 13.60 -14.78 -14.35
C ALA A 58 12.88 -13.43 -14.09
N ASP A 59 12.71 -12.59 -15.11
CA ASP A 59 11.96 -11.33 -15.01
C ASP A 59 10.49 -11.56 -14.67
N ALA A 60 9.86 -12.55 -15.30
CA ALA A 60 8.48 -12.89 -15.01
C ALA A 60 8.31 -13.35 -13.56
N ALA A 61 9.23 -14.19 -13.06
CA ALA A 61 9.25 -14.61 -11.67
C ALA A 61 9.48 -13.42 -10.73
N GLU A 62 10.46 -12.55 -11.01
CA GLU A 62 10.73 -11.36 -10.20
C GLU A 62 9.50 -10.46 -10.10
N ARG A 63 8.82 -10.21 -11.22
CA ARG A 63 7.60 -9.39 -11.28
C ARG A 63 6.47 -9.95 -10.43
N LEU A 64 6.27 -11.28 -10.46
CA LEU A 64 5.26 -11.95 -9.64
C LEU A 64 5.53 -11.77 -8.14
N HIS A 65 6.79 -11.89 -7.72
CA HIS A 65 7.16 -11.75 -6.31
C HIS A 65 7.20 -10.29 -5.84
N LEU A 66 7.51 -9.34 -6.73
CA LEU A 66 7.65 -7.92 -6.39
C LEU A 66 6.36 -7.37 -5.77
N TYR A 67 5.21 -7.68 -6.37
CA TYR A 67 3.90 -7.25 -5.88
C TYR A 67 3.61 -7.76 -4.46
N GLY A 68 3.81 -9.07 -4.25
CA GLY A 68 3.59 -9.70 -2.95
C GLY A 68 4.48 -9.09 -1.87
N LYS A 69 5.77 -8.92 -2.15
CA LYS A 69 6.75 -8.32 -1.22
C LYS A 69 6.42 -6.88 -0.84
N ALA A 70 5.96 -6.07 -1.81
CA ALA A 70 5.57 -4.68 -1.54
C ALA A 70 4.39 -4.63 -0.56
N LEU A 71 3.37 -5.45 -0.80
CA LEU A 71 2.22 -5.54 0.10
C LEU A 71 2.56 -6.15 1.46
N ASP A 72 3.40 -7.19 1.54
CA ASP A 72 3.79 -7.81 2.82
C ASP A 72 4.51 -6.79 3.72
N ARG A 73 5.43 -6.02 3.15
CA ARG A 73 6.14 -4.95 3.87
C ARG A 73 5.18 -3.87 4.33
N LEU A 74 4.31 -3.39 3.44
CA LEU A 74 3.33 -2.36 3.76
C LEU A 74 2.37 -2.83 4.87
N THR A 75 1.87 -4.07 4.80
CA THR A 75 1.01 -4.64 5.83
C THR A 75 1.72 -4.66 7.19
N SER A 76 2.97 -5.12 7.25
CA SER A 76 3.76 -5.13 8.49
C SER A 76 4.02 -3.72 9.05
N ASP A 77 4.30 -2.76 8.17
CA ASP A 77 4.44 -1.35 8.54
C ASP A 77 3.15 -0.78 9.15
N LEU A 78 1.99 -1.07 8.54
CA LEU A 78 0.71 -0.58 9.02
C LEU A 78 0.26 -1.28 10.31
N GLU A 79 0.56 -2.57 10.48
CA GLU A 79 0.37 -3.29 11.75
C GLU A 79 1.12 -2.60 12.90
N SER A 80 2.36 -2.19 12.67
CA SER A 80 3.17 -1.47 13.68
C SER A 80 2.67 -0.05 13.96
N VAL A 81 2.09 0.64 12.98
CA VAL A 81 1.65 2.04 13.12
C VAL A 81 0.24 2.15 13.72
N MET A 82 -0.66 1.24 13.32
CA MET A 82 -2.06 1.28 13.72
C MET A 82 -2.33 0.46 14.98
N GLU A 83 -1.51 -0.55 15.28
CA GLU A 83 -1.65 -1.45 16.43
C GLU A 83 -3.11 -1.93 16.60
N ALA A 84 -3.74 -1.69 17.76
CA ALA A 84 -5.13 -2.05 18.04
C ALA A 84 -6.14 -1.42 17.08
N ARG A 85 -5.78 -0.32 16.40
CA ARG A 85 -6.63 0.41 15.45
C ARG A 85 -6.58 -0.15 14.04
N LEU A 86 -5.76 -1.18 13.77
CA LEU A 86 -5.60 -1.76 12.42
C LEU A 86 -6.94 -2.20 11.81
N GLN A 87 -7.86 -2.71 12.64
CA GLN A 87 -9.16 -3.25 12.21
C GLN A 87 -10.30 -2.21 12.33
N GLU A 88 -10.00 -0.95 12.64
CA GLU A 88 -10.99 0.12 12.74
C GLU A 88 -11.39 0.65 11.35
N ARG A 89 -12.59 0.27 10.88
CA ARG A 89 -13.08 0.66 9.55
C ARG A 89 -13.15 2.17 9.32
N ASN A 90 -13.51 2.96 10.33
CA ASN A 90 -13.55 4.43 10.25
C ASN A 90 -12.17 5.01 9.91
N VAL A 91 -11.09 4.43 10.43
CA VAL A 91 -9.72 4.85 10.11
C VAL A 91 -9.42 4.53 8.64
N TRP A 92 -9.81 3.36 8.16
CA TRP A 92 -9.62 2.95 6.76
C TRP A 92 -10.41 3.78 5.75
N THR A 93 -11.63 4.21 6.09
CA THR A 93 -12.38 5.17 5.27
C THR A 93 -11.60 6.49 5.15
N ALA A 94 -11.00 6.98 6.24
CA ALA A 94 -10.17 8.18 6.21
C ALA A 94 -8.86 7.97 5.44
N ILE A 95 -8.18 6.81 5.60
CA ILE A 95 -6.99 6.44 4.83
C ILE A 95 -7.32 6.45 3.34
N LYS A 96 -8.40 5.78 2.92
CA LYS A 96 -8.84 5.71 1.52
C LYS A 96 -9.06 7.11 0.94
N ALA A 97 -9.73 8.00 1.68
CA ALA A 97 -9.97 9.38 1.24
C ALA A 97 -8.67 10.16 1.02
N VAL A 98 -7.71 10.07 1.95
CA VAL A 98 -6.40 10.72 1.79
C VAL A 98 -5.62 10.09 0.64
N TYR A 99 -5.55 8.77 0.57
CA TYR A 99 -4.85 8.04 -0.49
C TYR A 99 -5.38 8.40 -1.88
N SER A 100 -6.71 8.44 -2.05
CA SER A 100 -7.38 8.88 -3.29
C SER A 100 -6.88 10.26 -3.74
N SER A 101 -6.75 11.21 -2.80
CA SER A 101 -6.23 12.54 -3.11
C SER A 101 -4.76 12.54 -3.56
N LEU A 102 -3.93 11.65 -3.02
CA LEU A 102 -2.51 11.53 -3.38
C LEU A 102 -2.34 10.97 -4.79
N ILE A 103 -3.19 10.02 -5.19
CA ILE A 103 -3.08 9.33 -6.48
C ILE A 103 -3.85 10.00 -7.61
N ALA A 104 -4.73 10.98 -7.33
CA ALA A 104 -5.66 11.58 -8.30
C ALA A 104 -5.02 12.15 -9.59
N ARG A 105 -3.72 12.50 -9.56
CA ARG A 105 -2.99 13.04 -10.73
C ARG A 105 -1.99 12.04 -11.33
N ARG A 106 -1.95 10.81 -10.85
CA ARG A 106 -1.07 9.76 -11.38
C ARG A 106 -1.66 9.19 -12.66
N THR A 107 -0.80 8.90 -13.64
CA THR A 107 -1.20 8.20 -14.86
C THR A 107 -1.70 6.79 -14.56
N ALA A 108 -1.08 6.11 -13.60
CA ALA A 108 -1.43 4.75 -13.18
C ALA A 108 -2.39 4.71 -11.97
N TRP A 109 -3.33 5.65 -11.86
CA TRP A 109 -4.23 5.76 -10.70
C TRP A 109 -5.08 4.49 -10.49
N GLU A 110 -5.62 3.87 -11.55
CA GLU A 110 -6.38 2.61 -11.46
C GLU A 110 -5.57 1.45 -10.86
N ILE A 111 -4.27 1.40 -11.18
CA ILE A 111 -3.34 0.40 -10.63
C ILE A 111 -3.07 0.70 -9.16
N ALA A 112 -2.94 1.98 -8.80
CA ALA A 112 -2.78 2.42 -7.42
C ALA A 112 -4.02 2.07 -6.56
N GLU A 113 -5.22 2.20 -7.12
CA GLU A 113 -6.47 1.77 -6.47
C GLU A 113 -6.52 0.25 -6.27
N SER A 114 -6.15 -0.52 -7.31
CA SER A 114 -6.07 -1.98 -7.22
C SER A 114 -5.04 -2.46 -6.18
N PHE A 115 -3.92 -1.75 -6.06
CA PHE A 115 -2.91 -1.98 -5.03
C PHE A 115 -3.48 -1.74 -3.62
N PHE A 116 -4.21 -0.64 -3.43
CA PHE A 116 -4.87 -0.33 -2.17
C PHE A 116 -5.96 -1.36 -1.81
N ASN A 117 -6.77 -1.80 -2.78
CA ASN A 117 -7.76 -2.85 -2.55
C ASN A 117 -7.11 -4.19 -2.15
N SER A 118 -5.95 -4.50 -2.70
CA SER A 118 -5.22 -5.71 -2.31
C SER A 118 -4.66 -5.61 -0.89
N LEU A 119 -4.24 -4.41 -0.47
CA LEU A 119 -3.86 -4.14 0.92
C LEU A 119 -5.03 -4.33 1.89
N THR A 120 -6.18 -3.73 1.61
CA THR A 120 -7.35 -3.82 2.50
C THR A 120 -7.86 -5.26 2.61
N ARG A 121 -7.92 -6.01 1.50
CA ARG A 121 -8.31 -7.42 1.50
C ARG A 121 -7.38 -8.31 2.34
N ARG A 122 -6.07 -8.03 2.36
CA ARG A 122 -5.13 -8.75 3.21
C ARG A 122 -5.38 -8.51 4.70
N ILE A 123 -5.77 -7.29 5.06
CA ILE A 123 -5.95 -6.88 6.46
C ILE A 123 -7.30 -7.33 7.01
N PHE A 124 -8.36 -7.21 6.22
CA PHE A 124 -9.72 -7.51 6.66
C PHE A 124 -10.19 -8.93 6.33
N ALA A 125 -9.40 -9.71 5.56
CA ALA A 125 -9.80 -11.01 5.03
C ALA A 125 -11.23 -10.98 4.44
N THR A 126 -11.56 -9.89 3.73
CA THR A 126 -12.94 -9.54 3.37
C THR A 126 -13.61 -10.63 2.53
N GLU A 127 -14.79 -11.11 2.95
CA GLU A 127 -15.72 -11.82 2.09
C GLU A 127 -16.62 -10.81 1.37
N GLY A 128 -16.42 -10.62 0.07
CA GLY A 128 -17.12 -9.60 -0.73
C GLY A 128 -16.39 -8.25 -0.76
N VAL A 129 -17.02 -7.23 -1.35
CA VAL A 129 -16.43 -5.89 -1.53
C VAL A 129 -17.01 -4.91 -0.52
N ASP A 130 -16.15 -4.24 0.26
CA ASP A 130 -16.54 -3.18 1.20
C ASP A 130 -16.25 -1.81 0.60
N GLN A 131 -17.25 -1.19 -0.04
CA GLN A 131 -17.10 0.09 -0.76
C GLN A 131 -16.62 1.24 0.13
N ALA A 132 -16.80 1.16 1.46
CA ALA A 132 -16.32 2.20 2.37
C ALA A 132 -14.79 2.23 2.46
N ILE A 133 -14.13 1.10 2.18
CA ILE A 133 -12.67 0.93 2.31
C ILE A 133 -12.01 0.44 1.02
N GLU A 134 -12.76 0.03 0.01
CA GLU A 134 -12.27 -0.39 -1.32
C GLU A 134 -12.74 0.55 -2.43
N PHE A 135 -11.88 0.82 -3.40
CA PHE A 135 -12.24 1.48 -4.65
C PHE A 135 -13.07 0.55 -5.51
N VAL A 136 -14.23 1.03 -5.96
CA VAL A 136 -15.11 0.34 -6.90
C VAL A 136 -15.39 1.32 -8.04
N ASP A 137 -15.32 0.83 -9.28
CA ASP A 137 -15.88 1.60 -10.38
C ASP A 137 -17.36 1.81 -10.09
N THR A 138 -17.74 3.08 -10.05
CA THR A 138 -19.15 3.45 -9.99
C THR A 138 -19.53 3.71 -11.44
N ASP A 139 -20.31 2.79 -12.03
CA ASP A 139 -20.86 2.92 -13.39
C ASP A 139 -21.48 4.30 -13.66
#